data_AF-A0AA38FMH9-F1
#
_entry.id   AF-A0AA38FMH9-F1
#
_cell.length_a   1.000
_cell.length_b   1.000
_cell.length_c   1.000
_cell.angle_alpha   90.00
_cell.angle_beta   90.00
_cell.angle_gamma   90.00
#
_symmetry.space_group_name_H-M   'P 1'
#
loop_
_entity.id
_entity.type
_entity.pdbx_description
1 polymer ?
#
loop_
_entity_poly.entity_id
_entity_poly.type
_entity_poly.pdbx_seq_one_letter_code
_entity_poly.pdbx_strand_id
1 'polypeptide(L)'
;IWVDEGDIATYAVKSVDDPRTLNKTVYIRPPLNILSLREVVEVWEKLCGKVLDKPTISERVWLASMQQGESMSFEMKVGMAIFYHIFYKGELTNFDIDGRKQLEATELYPQVEYTSVKSYLSR
;
A
#
# COMPACT_ATOMS: atom_id res chain seq x y z
N ILE A 1 -0.90 2.80 0.52
CA ILE A 1 -1.66 2.06 1.55
C ILE A 1 -0.73 0.99 2.07
N TRP A 2 -0.58 0.90 3.38
CA TRP A 2 0.38 0.01 4.03
C TRP A 2 -0.38 -0.84 5.04
N VAL A 3 -0.26 -2.16 5.01
CA VAL A 3 -1.04 -3.04 5.90
C VAL A 3 -0.11 -4.12 6.42
N ASP A 4 -0.14 -4.37 7.73
CA ASP A 4 0.59 -5.47 8.35
C ASP A 4 0.00 -6.80 7.88
N GLU A 5 0.87 -7.78 7.64
CA GLU A 5 0.51 -9.07 7.08
C GLU A 5 -0.46 -9.85 7.99
N GLY A 6 -0.35 -9.69 9.31
CA GLY A 6 -1.27 -10.28 10.29
C GLY A 6 -2.67 -9.68 10.23
N ASP A 7 -2.78 -8.37 9.98
CA ASP A 7 -4.06 -7.71 9.77
C ASP A 7 -4.71 -8.16 8.45
N ILE A 8 -3.92 -8.31 7.38
CA ILE A 8 -4.40 -8.87 6.10
C ILE A 8 -5.00 -10.26 6.33
N ALA A 9 -4.31 -11.13 7.05
CA ALA A 9 -4.81 -12.46 7.38
C ALA A 9 -6.11 -12.41 8.20
N THR A 10 -6.18 -11.50 9.17
CA THR A 10 -7.35 -11.30 10.03
C THR A 10 -8.57 -10.87 9.21
N TYR A 11 -8.44 -9.87 8.33
CA TYR A 11 -9.52 -9.43 7.46
C TYR A 11 -9.93 -10.52 6.45
N ALA A 12 -8.97 -11.26 5.90
CA ALA A 12 -9.25 -12.36 4.97
C ALA A 12 -10.09 -13.45 5.64
N VAL A 13 -9.71 -13.90 6.85
CA VAL A 13 -10.48 -14.92 7.60
C VAL A 13 -11.87 -14.39 7.98
N LYS A 14 -11.99 -13.13 8.41
CA LYS A 14 -13.30 -12.53 8.72
C LYS A 14 -14.23 -12.46 7.51
N SER A 15 -13.67 -12.34 6.31
CA SER A 15 -14.42 -12.21 5.06
C SER A 15 -14.92 -13.54 4.49
N VAL A 16 -14.40 -14.69 4.94
CA VAL A 16 -14.63 -15.98 4.26
C VAL A 16 -16.07 -16.47 4.34
N ASP A 17 -16.69 -16.35 5.52
CA ASP A 17 -18.06 -16.82 5.80
C ASP A 17 -19.07 -15.67 5.96
N ASP A 18 -18.64 -14.43 5.70
CA ASP A 18 -19.52 -13.27 5.78
C ASP A 18 -20.38 -13.16 4.51
N PRO A 19 -21.71 -13.32 4.58
CA PRO A 19 -22.55 -13.27 3.39
C PRO A 19 -22.50 -11.91 2.68
N ARG A 20 -22.07 -10.84 3.35
CA ARG A 20 -21.90 -9.51 2.74
C ARG A 20 -20.80 -9.49 1.69
N THR A 21 -19.78 -10.36 1.80
CA THR A 21 -18.59 -10.38 0.92
C THR A 21 -18.75 -11.31 -0.28
N LEU A 22 -19.85 -12.10 -0.34
CA LEU A 22 -20.11 -13.05 -1.42
C LEU A 22 -20.12 -12.36 -2.79
N ASN A 23 -19.24 -12.82 -3.70
CA ASN A 23 -19.04 -12.26 -5.04
C ASN A 23 -18.69 -10.76 -5.03
N LYS A 24 -17.93 -10.30 -4.02
CA LYS A 24 -17.43 -8.94 -3.90
C LYS A 24 -15.91 -8.91 -3.87
N THR A 25 -15.35 -7.75 -4.21
CA THR A 25 -13.95 -7.41 -3.90
C THR A 25 -13.92 -6.67 -2.57
N VAL A 26 -13.17 -7.19 -1.61
CA VAL A 26 -12.94 -6.52 -0.31
C VAL A 26 -11.58 -5.84 -0.36
N TYR A 27 -11.58 -4.51 -0.31
CA TYR A 27 -10.38 -3.69 -0.21
C TYR A 27 -10.02 -3.50 1.26
N ILE A 28 -8.74 -3.37 1.55
CA ILE A 28 -8.24 -3.04 2.90
C ILE A 28 -7.56 -1.69 2.79
N ARG A 29 -8.24 -0.63 3.24
CA ARG A 29 -7.75 0.75 3.19
C ARG A 29 -7.83 1.40 4.59
N PRO A 30 -7.00 0.96 5.55
CA PRO A 30 -7.08 1.47 6.92
C PRO A 30 -6.77 2.97 6.93
N PRO A 31 -7.65 3.83 7.50
CA PRO A 31 -7.50 5.28 7.39
C PRO A 31 -6.15 5.82 7.85
N LEU A 32 -5.58 5.29 8.94
CA LEU A 32 -4.27 5.73 9.45
C LEU A 32 -3.08 5.27 8.60
N ASN A 33 -3.32 4.37 7.62
CA ASN A 33 -2.27 3.78 6.78
C ASN A 33 -2.40 4.19 5.31
N ILE A 34 -3.28 5.14 4.99
CA ILE A 34 -3.31 5.81 3.69
C ILE A 34 -2.27 6.94 3.73
N LEU A 35 -1.02 6.58 3.45
CA LEU A 35 0.11 7.50 3.44
C LEU A 35 0.86 7.41 2.11
N SER A 36 1.34 8.56 1.63
CA SER A 36 2.36 8.64 0.59
C SER A 36 3.70 8.10 1.10
N LEU A 37 4.60 7.76 0.18
CA LEU A 37 5.96 7.32 0.54
C LEU A 37 6.71 8.39 1.36
N ARG A 38 6.48 9.68 1.06
CA ARG A 38 7.10 10.78 1.80
C ARG A 38 6.64 10.82 3.25
N GLU A 39 5.34 10.68 3.50
CA GLU A 39 4.80 10.65 4.86
C GLU A 39 5.32 9.44 5.66
N VAL A 40 5.48 8.27 5.02
CA VAL A 40 6.11 7.10 5.67
C VAL A 40 7.57 7.39 6.04
N VAL A 41 8.33 8.00 5.13
CA VAL A 41 9.71 8.41 5.41
C VAL A 41 9.75 9.43 6.56
N GLU A 42 8.85 10.40 6.60
CA GLU A 42 8.79 11.38 7.71
C GLU A 42 8.46 10.72 9.05
N VAL A 43 7.60 9.69 9.07
CA VAL A 43 7.38 8.88 10.29
C VAL A 43 8.70 8.20 10.70
N TRP A 44 9.42 7.61 9.76
CA TRP A 44 10.71 6.97 10.04
C TRP A 44 11.76 7.96 10.54
N GLU A 45 11.89 9.14 9.92
CA GLU A 45 12.82 10.20 10.34
C GLU A 45 12.56 10.65 11.78
N LYS A 46 11.28 10.80 12.16
CA LYS A 46 10.89 11.13 13.54
C LYS A 46 11.27 10.03 14.53
N LEU A 47 11.15 8.76 14.14
CA LEU A 47 11.48 7.61 14.99
C LEU A 47 13.01 7.44 15.16
N CYS A 48 13.77 7.56 14.07
CA CYS A 48 15.22 7.37 14.11
C CYS A 48 16.02 8.64 14.48
N GLY A 49 15.35 9.81 14.57
CA GLY A 49 15.97 11.08 14.92
C GLY A 49 16.94 11.62 13.85
N LYS A 50 16.83 11.15 12.61
CA LYS A 50 17.70 11.54 11.48
C LYS A 50 16.87 12.01 10.31
N VAL A 51 17.30 13.10 9.69
CA VAL A 51 16.75 13.55 8.41
C VAL A 51 17.51 12.85 7.28
N LEU A 52 16.78 12.19 6.40
CA LEU A 52 17.30 11.50 5.22
C LEU A 52 17.33 12.44 4.02
N ASP A 53 18.30 12.21 3.14
CA ASP A 53 18.26 12.79 1.80
C ASP A 53 17.10 12.17 1.01
N LYS A 54 16.34 13.01 0.30
CA LYS A 54 15.07 12.65 -0.35
C LYS A 54 15.09 13.06 -1.83
N PRO A 55 15.98 12.50 -2.65
CA PRO A 55 16.03 12.81 -4.07
C PRO A 55 14.70 12.41 -4.72
N THR A 56 14.24 13.22 -5.67
CA THR A 56 13.03 12.92 -6.44
C THR A 56 13.42 12.39 -7.81
N ILE A 57 12.88 11.23 -8.18
CA ILE A 57 13.07 10.65 -9.51
C ILE A 57 11.81 10.96 -10.33
N SER A 58 11.99 11.60 -11.49
CA SER A 58 10.85 11.88 -12.37
C SER A 58 10.33 10.60 -13.04
N GLU A 59 9.04 10.59 -13.37
CA GLU A 59 8.38 9.47 -14.04
C GLU A 59 9.12 9.06 -15.33
N ARG A 60 9.57 10.05 -16.12
CA ARG A 60 10.33 9.83 -17.35
C ARG A 60 11.64 9.09 -17.08
N VAL A 61 12.37 9.47 -16.04
CA VAL A 61 13.65 8.83 -15.68
C VAL A 61 13.42 7.40 -15.19
N TRP A 62 12.37 7.19 -14.38
CA TRP A 62 11.98 5.85 -13.92
C TRP A 62 11.68 4.91 -15.10
N LEU A 63 10.81 5.33 -16.02
CA LEU A 63 10.43 4.54 -17.19
C LEU A 63 11.62 4.27 -18.12
N ALA A 64 12.48 5.26 -18.36
CA ALA A 64 13.69 5.07 -19.15
C ALA A 64 14.61 4.01 -18.53
N SER A 65 14.78 4.03 -17.21
CA SER A 65 15.63 3.05 -16.50
C SER A 65 15.11 1.61 -16.62
N MET A 66 13.78 1.42 -16.67
CA MET A 66 13.18 0.09 -16.91
C MET A 66 13.38 -0.40 -18.34
N GLN A 67 13.33 0.50 -19.33
CA GLN A 67 13.47 0.15 -20.76
C GLN A 67 14.92 -0.09 -21.15
N GLN A 68 15.85 0.72 -20.65
CA GLN A 68 17.26 0.75 -21.05
C GLN A 68 18.16 -0.09 -20.15
N GLY A 69 17.61 -0.67 -19.06
CA GLY A 69 18.32 -1.59 -18.19
C GLY A 69 18.59 -2.93 -18.87
N GLU A 70 19.58 -2.98 -19.76
CA GLU A 70 20.04 -4.20 -20.44
C GLU A 70 20.57 -5.25 -19.44
N SER A 71 21.07 -4.80 -18.28
CA SER A 71 21.57 -5.65 -17.19
C SER A 71 20.51 -6.04 -16.14
N MET A 72 19.27 -5.60 -16.28
CA MET A 72 18.22 -5.82 -15.30
C MET A 72 17.49 -7.15 -15.54
N SER A 73 17.40 -7.99 -14.50
CA SER A 73 16.66 -9.24 -14.58
C SER A 73 15.16 -8.99 -14.83
N PHE A 74 14.46 -10.02 -15.31
CA PHE A 74 13.01 -9.92 -15.54
C PHE A 74 12.25 -9.61 -14.24
N GLU A 75 12.64 -10.23 -13.13
CA GLU A 75 12.04 -10.05 -11.80
C GLU A 75 12.19 -8.60 -11.32
N MET A 76 13.36 -8.00 -11.53
CA MET A 76 13.58 -6.59 -11.20
C MET A 76 12.68 -5.66 -12.02
N LYS A 77 12.50 -5.94 -13.33
CA LYS A 77 11.59 -5.14 -14.18
C LYS A 77 10.14 -5.24 -13.70
N VAL A 78 9.70 -6.43 -13.26
CA VAL A 78 8.37 -6.62 -12.67
C VAL A 78 8.24 -5.81 -11.37
N GLY A 79 9.22 -5.88 -10.46
CA GLY A 79 9.21 -5.09 -9.24
C GLY A 79 9.16 -3.58 -9.49
N MET A 80 9.93 -3.09 -10.46
CA MET A 80 9.91 -1.68 -10.84
C MET A 80 8.59 -1.24 -11.48
N ALA A 81 7.95 -2.10 -12.26
CA ALA A 81 6.62 -1.85 -12.80
C ALA A 81 5.59 -1.73 -11.65
N ILE A 82 5.62 -2.64 -10.67
CA ILE A 82 4.73 -2.56 -9.49
C ILE A 82 4.91 -1.23 -8.75
N PHE A 83 6.16 -0.82 -8.48
CA PHE A 83 6.43 0.48 -7.85
C PHE A 83 5.97 1.67 -8.70
N TYR A 84 6.09 1.59 -10.02
CA TYR A 84 5.57 2.63 -10.92
C TYR A 84 4.07 2.82 -10.75
N HIS A 85 3.31 1.72 -10.80
CA HIS A 85 1.86 1.74 -10.65
C HIS A 85 1.41 2.24 -9.27
N ILE A 86 2.14 1.87 -8.22
CA ILE A 86 1.84 2.32 -6.85
C ILE A 86 2.20 3.79 -6.63
N PHE A 87 3.44 4.21 -6.92
CA PHE A 87 3.96 5.51 -6.49
C PHE A 87 3.80 6.64 -7.52
N TYR A 88 3.68 6.33 -8.81
CA TYR A 88 3.46 7.35 -9.85
C TYR A 88 2.00 7.40 -10.31
N LYS A 89 1.36 6.24 -10.54
CA LYS A 89 -0.06 6.20 -10.96
C LYS A 89 -1.04 6.23 -9.80
N GLY A 90 -0.60 5.94 -8.58
CA GLY A 90 -1.44 5.97 -7.40
C GLY A 90 -2.53 4.91 -7.40
N GLU A 91 -2.29 3.75 -8.05
CA GLU A 91 -3.34 2.75 -8.29
C GLU A 91 -3.96 2.15 -7.04
N LEU A 92 -3.35 2.33 -5.87
CA LEU A 92 -3.95 1.91 -4.61
C LEU A 92 -5.10 2.83 -4.15
N THR A 93 -5.16 4.08 -4.63
CA THR A 93 -6.08 5.13 -4.12
C THR A 93 -6.70 6.00 -5.21
N ASN A 94 -6.36 5.82 -6.49
CA ASN A 94 -6.84 6.66 -7.59
C ASN A 94 -8.28 6.33 -8.06
N PHE A 95 -9.03 5.59 -7.25
CA PHE A 95 -10.43 5.26 -7.49
C PHE A 95 -11.19 5.10 -6.16
N ASP A 96 -12.48 5.38 -6.21
CA ASP A 96 -13.41 5.23 -5.10
C ASP A 96 -13.96 3.80 -5.02
N ILE A 97 -14.22 3.33 -3.80
CA ILE A 97 -14.88 2.05 -3.54
C ILE A 97 -16.38 2.26 -3.67
N ASP A 98 -17.02 1.60 -4.64
CA ASP A 98 -18.40 1.88 -5.02
C ASP A 98 -19.50 1.37 -4.05
N GLY A 99 -19.14 0.56 -3.06
CA GLY A 99 -20.06 -0.04 -2.09
C GLY A 99 -21.00 -1.12 -2.66
N ARG A 100 -21.02 -1.33 -3.99
CA ARG A 100 -21.91 -2.29 -4.67
C ARG A 100 -21.24 -3.63 -4.85
N LYS A 101 -20.12 -3.65 -5.57
CA LYS A 101 -19.29 -4.85 -5.76
C LYS A 101 -17.97 -4.76 -5.02
N GLN A 102 -17.65 -3.56 -4.52
CA GLN A 102 -16.44 -3.25 -3.81
C GLN A 102 -16.80 -2.85 -2.38
N LEU A 103 -16.13 -3.44 -1.41
CA LEU A 103 -16.35 -3.17 0.01
C LEU A 103 -15.03 -2.77 0.66
N GLU A 104 -15.08 -2.06 1.78
CA GLU A 104 -13.91 -1.69 2.56
C GLU A 104 -13.89 -2.48 3.90
N ALA A 105 -12.76 -3.12 4.19
CA ALA A 105 -12.64 -4.06 5.30
C ALA A 105 -12.71 -3.40 6.68
N THR A 106 -12.15 -2.21 6.86
CA THR A 106 -12.18 -1.48 8.13
C THR A 106 -13.58 -0.95 8.46
N GLU A 107 -14.40 -0.67 7.45
CA GLU A 107 -15.83 -0.38 7.62
C GLU A 107 -16.66 -1.64 7.93
N LEU A 108 -16.36 -2.76 7.26
CA LEU A 108 -17.07 -4.04 7.49
C LEU A 108 -16.78 -4.65 8.86
N TYR A 109 -15.55 -4.44 9.36
CA TYR A 109 -15.03 -5.05 10.58
C TYR A 109 -14.35 -4.00 11.49
N PRO A 110 -15.13 -3.02 12.03
CA PRO A 110 -14.59 -1.92 12.84
C PRO A 110 -14.00 -2.38 14.18
N GLN A 111 -14.27 -3.62 14.59
CA GLN A 111 -13.71 -4.23 15.80
C GLN A 111 -12.28 -4.75 15.63
N VAL A 112 -11.73 -4.75 14.41
CA VAL A 112 -10.33 -5.13 14.18
C VAL A 112 -9.44 -3.93 14.45
N GLU A 113 -8.61 -4.04 15.49
CA GLU A 113 -7.55 -3.07 15.76
C GLU A 113 -6.34 -3.35 14.87
N TYR A 114 -6.28 -2.66 13.72
CA TYR A 114 -5.16 -2.82 12.80
C TYR A 114 -3.90 -2.09 13.27
N THR A 115 -2.75 -2.60 12.86
CA THR A 115 -1.42 -2.03 13.10
C THR A 115 -1.22 -0.78 12.25
N SER A 116 -1.01 0.37 12.90
CA SER A 116 -0.67 1.61 12.20
C SER A 116 0.75 1.57 11.61
N VAL A 117 1.03 2.33 10.55
CA VAL A 117 2.40 2.48 10.00
C VAL A 117 3.40 2.90 11.06
N LYS A 118 3.02 3.84 11.95
CA LYS A 118 3.86 4.26 13.08
C LYS A 118 4.17 3.11 14.03
N SER A 119 3.15 2.33 14.40
CA SER A 119 3.30 1.18 15.30
C SER A 119 4.21 0.12 14.68
N TYR A 120 4.04 -0.18 13.39
CA TYR A 120 4.87 -1.14 12.67
C TYR A 120 6.34 -0.72 12.64
N LEU A 121 6.61 0.55 12.27
CA LEU A 121 7.97 1.09 12.18
C LEU A 121 8.67 1.30 13.55
N SER A 122 7.93 1.22 14.66
CA SER A 122 8.51 1.35 16.00
C SER A 122 8.93 0.01 16.62
N ARG A 123 8.75 -1.11 15.89
CA ARG A 123 9.20 -2.44 16.30
C ARG A 123 10.73 -2.55 16.20
#